data_AF-A0AAW2BQV6-F1
#
_entry.id   AF-A0AAW2BQV6-F1
#
_cell.length_a   1.000
_cell.length_b   1.000
_cell.length_c   1.000
_cell.angle_alpha   90.00
_cell.angle_beta   90.00
_cell.angle_gamma   90.00
#
_symmetry.space_group_name_H-M   'P 1'
#
loop_
_entity.id
_entity.type
_entity.pdbx_description
1 polymer ?
#
loop_
_entity_poly.entity_id
_entity_poly.type
_entity_poly.pdbx_seq_one_letter_code
_entity_poly.pdbx_strand_id
1 'polypeptide(L)'
;MAVAPSAREENVYMEKLAEQAQRYEEMVEFMEKVSAAVKSKELTIEERNLLSVAYKNKEESRSNEDHVSMIRDYRSKIKSELLDTRLIPSSAATGNSKVFYLKMKGK
;
A
#
# COMPACT_ATOMS: atom_id res chain seq x y z
N MET A 1 2.75 -43.48 -0.28
CA MET A 1 2.76 -42.75 -1.57
C MET A 1 2.33 -41.32 -1.27
N ALA A 2 3.18 -40.33 -1.51
CA ALA A 2 2.78 -38.92 -1.34
C ALA A 2 1.92 -38.53 -2.55
N VAL A 3 0.65 -38.22 -2.32
CA VAL A 3 -0.21 -37.61 -3.33
C VAL A 3 0.31 -36.19 -3.54
N ALA A 4 0.62 -35.82 -4.79
CA ALA A 4 1.02 -34.45 -5.09
C ALA A 4 -0.12 -33.50 -4.67
N PRO A 5 0.19 -32.38 -4.00
CA PRO A 5 -0.83 -31.42 -3.60
C PRO A 5 -1.60 -30.96 -4.84
N SER A 6 -2.91 -30.85 -4.70
CA SER A 6 -3.75 -30.33 -5.78
C SER A 6 -3.43 -28.86 -6.02
N ALA A 7 -3.63 -28.39 -7.26
CA ALA A 7 -3.45 -26.97 -7.60
C ALA A 7 -4.24 -26.03 -6.67
N ARG A 8 -5.36 -26.50 -6.10
CA ARG A 8 -6.14 -25.77 -5.09
C ARG A 8 -5.37 -25.61 -3.78
N GLU A 9 -4.78 -26.68 -3.27
CA GLU A 9 -3.98 -26.67 -2.03
C GLU A 9 -2.70 -25.84 -2.20
N GLU A 10 -2.07 -25.89 -3.38
CA GLU A 10 -0.93 -25.04 -3.71
C GLU A 10 -1.30 -23.56 -3.71
N ASN A 11 -2.44 -23.19 -4.30
CA ASN A 11 -2.88 -21.79 -4.30
C ASN A 11 -3.25 -21.31 -2.88
N VAL A 12 -3.89 -22.14 -2.04
CA VAL A 12 -4.14 -21.81 -0.63
C VAL A 12 -2.82 -21.65 0.15
N TYR A 13 -1.81 -22.46 -0.16
CA TYR A 13 -0.50 -22.34 0.47
C TYR A 13 0.21 -21.03 0.07
N MET A 14 0.19 -20.70 -1.22
CA MET A 14 0.78 -19.46 -1.74
C MET A 14 0.05 -18.21 -1.22
N GLU A 15 -1.27 -18.30 -1.02
CA GLU A 15 -2.05 -17.25 -0.39
C GLU A 15 -1.58 -16.96 1.05
N LYS A 16 -1.38 -18.00 1.87
CA LYS A 16 -0.87 -17.83 3.24
C LYS A 16 0.53 -17.20 3.27
N LEU A 17 1.39 -17.57 2.31
CA LEU A 17 2.69 -16.95 2.15
C LEU A 17 2.58 -15.48 1.75
N ALA A 18 1.65 -15.15 0.85
CA ALA A 18 1.39 -13.78 0.43
C ALA A 18 0.83 -12.94 1.59
N GLU A 19 -0.04 -13.51 2.43
CA GLU A 19 -0.52 -12.88 3.67
C GLU A 19 0.63 -12.57 4.63
N GLN A 20 1.51 -13.54 4.91
CA GLN A 20 2.70 -13.35 5.75
C GLN A 20 3.65 -12.29 5.20
N ALA A 21 3.74 -12.18 3.87
CA ALA A 21 4.55 -11.17 3.19
C ALA A 21 3.85 -9.82 3.00
N GLN A 22 2.60 -9.67 3.47
CA GLN A 22 1.75 -8.48 3.26
C GLN A 22 1.59 -8.10 1.77
N ARG A 23 1.67 -9.09 0.86
CA ARG A 23 1.49 -8.91 -0.60
C ARG A 23 0.02 -9.13 -0.96
N TYR A 24 -0.83 -8.18 -0.58
CA TYR A 24 -2.29 -8.33 -0.64
C TYR A 24 -2.85 -8.44 -2.07
N GLU A 25 -2.18 -7.87 -3.07
CA GLU A 25 -2.57 -8.04 -4.47
C GLU A 25 -2.44 -9.50 -4.92
N GLU A 26 -1.29 -10.13 -4.64
CA GLU A 26 -1.06 -11.55 -4.96
C GLU A 26 -1.91 -12.50 -4.11
N MET A 27 -2.18 -12.15 -2.85
CA MET A 27 -3.10 -12.90 -1.99
C MET A 27 -4.48 -13.04 -2.65
N VAL A 28 -5.01 -11.95 -3.24
CA VAL A 28 -6.27 -11.97 -3.99
C VAL A 28 -6.17 -12.83 -5.25
N GLU A 29 -5.09 -12.70 -6.02
CA GLU A 29 -4.89 -13.52 -7.24
C GLU A 29 -4.88 -15.02 -6.94
N PHE A 30 -4.23 -15.44 -5.86
CA PHE A 30 -4.23 -16.86 -5.45
C PHE A 30 -5.62 -17.32 -5.03
N MET A 31 -6.37 -16.50 -4.28
CA MET A 31 -7.75 -16.84 -3.91
C MET A 31 -8.73 -16.88 -5.08
N GLU A 32 -8.52 -16.06 -6.11
CA GLU A 32 -9.27 -16.13 -7.37
C GLU A 32 -8.96 -17.43 -8.13
N LYS A 33 -7.71 -17.90 -8.10
CA LYS A 33 -7.34 -19.20 -8.65
C LYS A 33 -7.95 -20.36 -7.86
N VAL A 34 -8.02 -20.24 -6.52
CA VAL A 34 -8.74 -21.20 -5.67
C VAL A 34 -10.21 -21.27 -6.08
N SER A 35 -10.89 -20.13 -6.21
CA SER A 35 -12.30 -20.10 -6.60
C SER A 35 -12.54 -20.60 -8.02
N ALA A 36 -11.66 -20.28 -8.98
CA ALA A 36 -11.75 -20.77 -10.36
C ALA A 36 -11.49 -22.28 -10.49
N ALA A 37 -10.69 -22.86 -9.60
CA ALA A 37 -10.45 -24.30 -9.56
C ALA A 37 -11.67 -25.09 -9.04
N VAL A 38 -12.64 -24.41 -8.44
CA VAL A 38 -13.89 -25.00 -7.94
C VAL A 38 -14.91 -25.13 -9.09
N LYS A 39 -14.84 -26.23 -9.85
CA LYS A 39 -15.77 -26.49 -10.97
C LYS A 39 -17.14 -27.07 -10.55
N SER A 40 -17.22 -27.71 -9.38
CA SER A 40 -18.43 -28.43 -8.92
C SER A 40 -18.52 -28.65 -7.40
N LYS A 41 -17.51 -28.23 -6.65
CA LYS A 41 -17.52 -28.26 -5.18
C LYS A 41 -17.94 -26.87 -4.67
N GLU A 42 -18.24 -26.72 -3.40
CA GLU A 42 -18.38 -25.39 -2.80
C GLU A 42 -17.04 -24.97 -2.17
N LEU A 43 -16.86 -23.66 -2.03
CA LEU A 43 -15.78 -23.11 -1.21
C LEU A 43 -16.02 -23.48 0.25
N THR A 44 -14.95 -23.93 0.92
CA THR A 44 -15.03 -24.19 2.36
C THR A 44 -15.23 -22.87 3.11
N ILE A 45 -15.64 -22.95 4.38
CA ILE A 45 -15.76 -21.76 5.23
C ILE A 45 -14.41 -21.06 5.36
N GLU A 46 -13.32 -21.83 5.48
CA GLU A 46 -11.96 -21.29 5.56
C GLU A 46 -11.58 -20.51 4.31
N GLU A 47 -11.81 -21.06 3.12
CA GLU A 47 -11.48 -20.37 1.86
C GLU A 47 -12.32 -19.12 1.63
N ARG A 48 -13.60 -19.13 2.03
CA ARG A 48 -14.42 -17.92 1.99
C ARG A 48 -13.89 -16.84 2.91
N ASN A 49 -13.43 -17.21 4.11
CA ASN A 49 -12.81 -16.28 5.03
C ASN A 49 -11.51 -15.72 4.47
N LEU A 50 -10.63 -16.56 3.91
CA LEU A 50 -9.38 -16.13 3.27
C LEU A 50 -9.65 -15.16 2.11
N LEU A 51 -10.65 -15.46 1.26
CA LEU A 51 -11.07 -14.56 0.18
C LEU A 51 -11.51 -13.19 0.73
N SER A 52 -12.32 -13.18 1.78
CA SER A 52 -12.79 -11.94 2.41
C SER A 52 -11.65 -11.12 3.01
N VAL A 53 -10.69 -11.77 3.67
CA VAL A 53 -9.52 -11.10 4.26
C VAL A 53 -8.63 -10.54 3.15
N ALA A 54 -8.40 -11.30 2.08
CA ALA A 54 -7.59 -10.87 0.94
C ALA A 54 -8.11 -9.57 0.32
N TYR A 55 -9.40 -9.51 -0.03
CA TYR A 55 -9.99 -8.30 -0.63
C TYR A 55 -10.01 -7.12 0.35
N LYS A 56 -10.35 -7.36 1.62
CA LYS A 56 -10.35 -6.30 2.64
C LYS A 56 -8.96 -5.66 2.76
N ASN A 57 -7.92 -6.49 2.89
CA ASN A 57 -6.55 -6.00 3.07
C ASN A 57 -6.03 -5.29 1.81
N LYS A 58 -6.40 -5.76 0.62
CA LYS A 58 -6.06 -5.09 -0.65
C LYS A 58 -6.64 -3.67 -0.72
N GLU A 59 -7.92 -3.52 -0.40
CA GLU A 59 -8.59 -2.21 -0.40
C GLU A 59 -8.02 -1.27 0.68
N GLU A 60 -7.78 -1.79 1.89
CA GLU A 60 -7.17 -1.02 2.97
C GLU A 60 -5.75 -0.55 2.62
N SER A 61 -4.93 -1.41 2.02
CA SER A 61 -3.57 -1.07 1.57
C SER A 61 -3.59 0.05 0.53
N ARG A 62 -4.48 -0.03 -0.46
CA ARG A 62 -4.61 0.99 -1.50
C ARG A 62 -5.08 2.34 -0.93
N SER A 63 -6.08 2.31 -0.05
CA SER A 63 -6.56 3.51 0.63
C SER A 63 -5.45 4.18 1.45
N ASN A 64 -4.64 3.38 2.16
CA ASN A 64 -3.51 3.90 2.93
C ASN A 64 -2.46 4.56 2.04
N GLU A 65 -2.13 3.99 0.89
CA GLU A 65 -1.21 4.61 -0.08
C GLU A 65 -1.73 5.94 -0.61
N ASP A 66 -3.00 6.00 -0.98
CA ASP A 66 -3.67 7.22 -1.46
C ASP A 66 -3.67 8.32 -0.37
N HIS A 67 -3.99 7.96 0.87
CA HIS A 67 -3.92 8.86 2.01
C HIS A 67 -2.51 9.38 2.26
N VAL A 68 -1.50 8.51 2.21
CA VAL A 68 -0.10 8.89 2.36
C VAL A 68 0.35 9.83 1.24
N SER A 69 -0.07 9.59 -0.01
CA SER A 69 0.21 10.49 -1.13
C SER A 69 -0.40 11.87 -0.90
N MET A 70 -1.70 11.92 -0.56
CA MET A 70 -2.41 13.18 -0.29
C MET A 70 -1.76 13.98 0.84
N ILE A 71 -1.35 13.31 1.93
CA ILE A 71 -0.64 13.96 3.05
C ILE A 71 0.71 14.51 2.60
N ARG A 72 1.47 13.76 1.79
CA ARG A 72 2.77 14.20 1.28
C ARG A 72 2.64 15.44 0.39
N ASP A 73 1.63 15.47 -0.48
CA ASP A 73 1.38 16.59 -1.39
C ASP A 73 0.92 17.81 -0.62
N TYR A 74 -0.03 17.66 0.30
CA TYR A 74 -0.51 18.74 1.14
C TYR A 74 0.61 19.34 2.02
N ARG A 75 1.45 18.48 2.61
CA ARG A 75 2.64 18.92 3.35
C ARG A 75 3.60 19.70 2.47
N SER A 76 3.82 19.25 1.23
CA SER A 76 4.72 19.92 0.29
C SER A 76 4.18 21.30 -0.11
N LYS A 77 2.87 21.41 -0.34
CA LYS A 77 2.20 22.67 -0.64
C LYS A 77 2.29 23.66 0.53
N ILE A 78 1.95 23.22 1.74
CA ILE A 78 2.10 24.04 2.96
C ILE A 78 3.54 24.50 3.14
N LYS A 79 4.51 23.60 2.96
CA LYS A 79 5.93 23.92 3.10
C LYS A 79 6.36 24.99 2.09
N SER A 80 5.96 24.86 0.83
CA SER A 80 6.29 25.85 -0.21
C SER A 80 5.67 27.21 0.08
N GLU A 81 4.39 27.25 0.43
CA GLU A 81 3.67 28.49 0.74
C GLU A 81 4.28 29.18 1.96
N LEU A 82 4.60 28.43 3.03
CA LEU A 82 5.22 28.98 4.23
C LEU A 82 6.62 29.54 3.97
N LEU A 83 7.44 28.83 3.19
CA LEU A 83 8.78 29.28 2.81
C LEU A 83 8.70 30.57 2.00
N ASP A 84 7.81 30.63 1.01
CA ASP A 84 7.73 31.76 0.06
C ASP A 84 7.08 33.01 0.64
N THR A 85 6.01 32.84 1.41
CA THR A 85 5.22 33.97 1.90
C THR A 85 5.76 34.55 3.20
N ARG A 86 6.38 33.72 4.05
CA ARG A 86 6.71 34.10 5.42
C ARG A 86 8.20 34.05 5.70
N LEU A 87 8.84 32.91 5.44
CA LEU A 87 10.22 32.68 5.91
C LEU A 87 11.27 33.39 5.06
N ILE A 88 11.18 33.32 3.74
CA ILE A 88 12.13 34.01 2.83
C ILE A 88 12.00 35.54 2.97
N PRO A 89 10.80 36.15 2.93
CA PRO A 89 10.67 37.60 3.11
C PRO A 89 11.12 38.07 4.50
N SER A 90 10.82 37.31 5.55
CA SER A 90 11.23 37.64 6.92
C SER A 90 12.73 37.43 7.18
N SER A 91 13.44 36.71 6.30
CA SER A 91 14.88 36.44 6.44
C SER A 91 15.78 37.58 5.95
N ALA A 92 15.21 38.72 5.53
CA ALA A 92 15.93 39.88 5.01
C ALA A 92 16.98 40.48 5.98
N ALA A 93 16.86 40.24 7.28
CA ALA A 93 17.77 40.77 8.29
C ALA A 93 19.11 40.01 8.44
N THR A 94 19.22 38.77 7.92
CA THR A 94 20.43 37.95 8.08
C THR A 94 20.65 37.09 6.83
N GLY A 95 21.70 37.39 6.06
CA GLY A 95 21.99 36.73 4.77
C GLY A 95 22.07 35.20 4.85
N ASN A 96 22.53 34.65 5.99
CA ASN A 96 22.62 33.20 6.22
C ASN A 96 21.25 32.52 6.27
N SER A 97 20.25 33.16 6.89
CA SER A 97 18.89 32.61 7.02
C SER A 97 18.20 32.51 5.66
N LYS A 98 18.43 33.49 4.78
CA LYS A 98 17.89 33.50 3.42
C LYS A 98 18.44 32.35 2.57
N VAL A 99 19.76 32.13 2.61
CA VAL A 99 20.41 31.02 1.89
C VAL A 99 19.91 29.68 2.41
N PHE A 100 19.74 29.54 3.72
CA PHE A 100 19.21 28.33 4.32
C PHE A 100 17.79 28.00 3.86
N TYR A 101 16.87 28.97 3.82
CA TYR A 101 15.51 28.74 3.35
C TYR A 101 15.42 28.49 1.83
N LEU A 102 16.28 29.12 1.03
CA LEU A 102 16.38 28.85 -0.41
C LEU A 102 16.88 27.42 -0.68
N LYS A 103 17.89 26.97 0.07
CA LYS A 103 18.40 25.59 0.00
C LYS A 103 17.34 24.57 0.43
N MET A 104 16.56 24.88 1.48
CA MET A 104 15.41 24.06 1.91
C MET A 104 14.28 23.97 0.86
N LYS A 105 14.17 24.97 -0.02
CA LYS A 105 13.24 24.99 -1.14
C LYS A 105 13.73 24.13 -2.32
N GLY A 106 15.00 23.72 -2.32
CA GLY A 106 15.61 22.98 -3.43
C GLY A 106 16.07 23.87 -4.59
N LYS A 107 16.38 25.15 -4.31
CA LYS A 107 16.99 26.08 -5.26
C LYS A 107 18.43 26.41 -4.87
#